data_AF-A0A3B0AIH7-F1
#
_entry.id   AF-A0A3B0AIH7-F1
#
_cell.length_a   1.000
_cell.length_b   1.000
_cell.length_c   1.000
_cell.angle_alpha   90.00
_cell.angle_beta   90.00
_cell.angle_gamma   90.00
#
_symmetry.space_group_name_H-M   'P 1'
#
loop_
_entity.id
_entity.type
_entity.pdbx_description
1 polymer ?
#
loop_
_entity_poly.entity_id
_entity_poly.type
_entity_poly.pdbx_seq_one_letter_code
_entity_poly.pdbx_strand_id
1 'polypeptide(L)' 'MTLSAQVSAVDGSRHVTANASGSLRDPEKLGRRVAEELLDQGAEAILSAVRQRPPAAP' A
#
# COMPACT_ATOMS: atom_id res chain seq x y z
N MET A 1 -10.51 5.23 -14.99
CA MET A 1 -9.46 4.25 -14.64
C MET A 1 -9.71 3.77 -13.24
N THR A 2 -9.41 2.51 -12.96
CA THR A 2 -9.50 1.94 -11.60
C THR A 2 -8.10 1.52 -11.17
N LEU A 3 -7.74 1.82 -9.92
CA LEU A 3 -6.50 1.43 -9.29
C LEU A 3 -6.84 0.57 -8.07
N SER A 4 -6.28 -0.63 -8.02
CA SER A 4 -6.34 -1.53 -6.88
C SER A 4 -4.94 -1.69 -6.31
N ALA A 5 -4.81 -1.61 -4.99
CA ALA A 5 -3.54 -1.73 -4.29
C ALA A 5 -3.68 -2.55 -3.00
N GLN A 6 -2.57 -3.13 -2.55
CA GLN A 6 -2.51 -3.96 -1.36
C GLN A 6 -1.15 -3.80 -0.67
N VAL A 7 -1.14 -3.77 0.65
CA VAL A 7 0.07 -3.86 1.48
C VAL A 7 -0.06 -5.10 2.36
N SER A 8 0.96 -5.97 2.34
CA SER A 8 0.94 -7.25 3.06
C SER A 8 2.21 -7.43 3.89
N ALA A 9 2.06 -8.01 5.07
CA ALA A 9 3.17 -8.51 5.85
C ALA A 9 3.87 -9.65 5.09
N VAL A 10 5.19 -9.76 5.26
CA VAL A 10 5.99 -10.75 4.52
C VAL A 10 5.62 -12.18 4.90
N ASP A 11 5.16 -12.38 6.14
CA ASP A 11 4.67 -13.67 6.64
C ASP A 11 3.20 -13.94 6.26
N GLY A 12 2.53 -13.02 5.56
CA GLY A 12 1.12 -13.14 5.17
C GLY A 12 0.11 -12.98 6.31
N SER A 13 0.55 -12.73 7.55
CA SER A 13 -0.32 -12.66 8.74
C SER A 13 -1.31 -11.50 8.70
N ARG A 14 -0.96 -10.42 7.98
CA ARG A 14 -1.75 -9.21 7.88
C ARG A 14 -1.66 -8.61 6.48
N HIS A 15 -2.77 -8.09 5.99
CA HIS A 15 -2.82 -7.28 4.78
C HIS A 15 -3.91 -6.21 4.89
N VAL A 16 -3.77 -5.15 4.10
CA VAL A 16 -4.78 -4.12 3.89
C VAL A 16 -4.88 -3.83 2.40
N THR A 17 -6.08 -3.51 1.92
CA THR A 17 -6.36 -3.28 0.51
C THR A 17 -7.07 -1.95 0.32
N ALA A 18 -6.89 -1.35 -0.85
CA ALA A 18 -7.63 -0.15 -1.25
C ALA A 18 -7.93 -0.23 -2.74
N ASN A 19 -9.09 0.30 -3.12
CA ASN A 19 -9.47 0.43 -4.51
C ASN A 19 -10.15 1.79 -4.72
N ALA A 20 -9.77 2.46 -5.80
CA ALA A 20 -10.39 3.73 -6.17
C ALA A 20 -10.49 3.86 -7.68
N SER A 21 -11.52 4.57 -8.13
CA SER A 21 -11.69 4.94 -9.54
C SER A 21 -11.52 6.44 -9.72
N GLY A 22 -10.91 6.83 -10.83
CA GLY A 22 -10.60 8.22 -11.13
C GLY A 22 -10.37 8.51 -12.61
N SER A 23 -10.10 9.78 -12.87
CA SER A 23 -9.77 10.35 -14.19
C SER A 23 -8.47 9.75 -14.73
N LEU A 24 -8.43 9.49 -16.05
CA LEU A 24 -7.20 9.12 -16.76
C LEU A 24 -6.20 10.28 -16.87
N ARG A 25 -6.65 11.52 -16.64
CA ARG A 25 -5.82 12.73 -16.73
C ARG A 25 -5.09 13.04 -15.41
N ASP A 26 -5.49 12.40 -14.32
CA ASP A 26 -4.98 12.67 -12.97
C ASP A 26 -4.50 11.40 -12.25
N PRO A 27 -3.68 10.53 -12.87
CA PRO A 27 -3.29 9.25 -12.30
C PRO A 27 -2.50 9.41 -10.99
N GLU A 28 -1.69 10.47 -10.86
CA GLU A 28 -0.94 10.76 -9.63
C GLU A 28 -1.86 11.09 -8.44
N LYS A 29 -2.92 11.86 -8.68
CA LYS A 29 -3.92 12.17 -7.65
C LYS A 29 -4.65 10.91 -7.20
N LEU A 30 -4.97 10.01 -8.13
CA LEU A 30 -5.56 8.71 -7.81
C LEU A 30 -4.59 7.85 -6.97
N GLY A 31 -3.30 7.82 -7.32
CA GLY A 31 -2.27 7.10 -6.57
C GLY A 31 -2.11 7.62 -5.14
N ARG A 32 -2.02 8.94 -4.96
CA ARG A 32 -1.94 9.56 -3.63
C ARG A 32 -3.14 9.21 -2.76
N ARG A 33 -4.35 9.30 -3.31
CA ARG A 33 -5.58 8.94 -2.59
C ARG A 33 -5.55 7.47 -2.13
N VAL A 34 -5.19 6.54 -3.02
CA VAL A 34 -5.11 5.12 -2.67
C VAL A 34 -4.04 4.86 -1.59
N ALA A 35 -2.90 5.58 -1.66
CA ALA A 35 -1.86 5.48 -0.64
C ALA A 35 -2.32 6.01 0.72
N GLU A 36 -3.01 7.15 0.76
CA GLU A 36 -3.61 7.71 1.97
C GLU A 36 -4.62 6.72 2.58
N GLU A 37 -5.52 6.14 1.77
CA GLU A 37 -6.50 5.13 2.22
C GLU A 37 -5.81 3.88 2.81
N LEU A 38 -4.66 3.46 2.27
CA LEU A 38 -3.89 2.34 2.84
C LEU A 38 -3.23 2.72 4.18
N LEU A 39 -2.69 3.93 4.28
CA LEU A 39 -2.06 4.43 5.50
C LEU A 39 -3.07 4.57 6.64
N ASP A 40 -4.27 5.09 6.35
CA ASP A 40 -5.37 5.20 7.32
C ASP A 40 -5.82 3.83 7.85
N GLN A 41 -5.69 2.77 7.04
CA GLN A 41 -5.95 1.38 7.45
C GLN A 41 -4.80 0.73 8.25
N GLY A 42 -3.72 1.48 8.48
CA GLY A 42 -2.57 1.01 9.26
C GLY A 42 -1.50 0.28 8.43
N ALA A 43 -1.40 0.55 7.13
CA ALA A 43 -0.31 0.04 6.29
C ALA A 43 1.07 0.44 6.80
N GLU A 44 1.18 1.58 7.50
CA GLU A 44 2.46 2.07 8.03
C GLU A 44 3.15 1.07 8.97
N ALA A 45 2.38 0.35 9.79
CA ALA A 45 2.93 -0.67 10.70
C ALA A 45 3.57 -1.83 9.91
N ILE A 46 2.94 -2.25 8.82
CA ILE A 46 3.45 -3.31 7.94
C ILE A 46 4.73 -2.84 7.24
N LEU A 47 4.70 -1.63 6.65
CA LEU A 47 5.85 -1.05 5.95
C LEU A 47 7.05 -0.83 6.88
N SER A 48 6.81 -0.38 8.11
CA SER A 48 7.85 -0.13 9.10
C SER A 48 8.57 -1.42 9.51
N ALA A 49 7.82 -2.51 9.73
CA ALA A 49 8.40 -3.82 10.03
C ALA A 49 9.34 -4.32 8.91
N VAL A 50 9.00 -4.06 7.64
CA VAL A 50 9.85 -4.43 6.51
C VAL A 50 11.11 -3.56 6.42
N ARG A 51 10.99 -2.25 6.60
CA ARG A 51 12.12 -1.31 6.51
C ARG A 51 13.16 -1.51 7.62
N GLN A 52 12.75 -1.99 8.79
CA GLN A 52 13.65 -2.31 9.89
C GLN A 52 14.34 -3.67 9.73
N ARG A 53 13.84 -4.52 8.82
CA ARG A 53 14.45 -5.82 8.56
C ARG A 53 15.70 -5.63 7.68
N PRO A 54 16.86 -6.18 8.07
CA PRO A 54 18.00 -6.29 7.16
C PRO A 54 17.56 -7.03 5.88
N PRO A 55 18.10 -6.68 4.69
CA PRO A 55 17.81 -7.45 3.49
C PRO A 55 18.14 -8.94 3.76
N ALA A 56 17.24 -9.83 3.34
CA ALA A 56 17.48 -11.27 3.48
C ALA A 56 18.79 -11.60 2.73
N ALA A 57 19.72 -12.27 3.42
CA ALA A 57 20.92 -12.78 2.78
C ALA A 57 20.53 -13.72 1.62
N PRO A 58 21.25 -13.67 0.48
CA PRO A 58 20.93 -14.43 -0.72
C PRO A 58 20.97 -15.95 -0.50
#